data_AF-A0A4Q3W6Y3-F1
#
_entry.id   AF-A0A4Q3W6Y3-F1
#
_cell.length_a   1.000
_cell.length_b   1.000
_cell.length_c   1.000
_cell.angle_alpha   90.00
_cell.angle_beta   90.00
_cell.angle_gamma   90.00
#
_symmetry.space_group_name_H-M   'P 1'
#
loop_
_entity.id
_entity.type
_entity.pdbx_description
1 polymer ?
#
loop_
_entity_poly.entity_id
_entity_poly.type
_entity_poly.pdbx_seq_one_letter_code
_entity_poly.pdbx_strand_id
1 'polypeptide(L)'
;MYSPLTLATKYIGYRINASNGKGHGIHSPFVFDFVEKVLNDKIAYAEYSEAERLRKKLLADQTPVPMEDYGAGSTSGRASKSVSQIAKVSAKSAKYAQLLFRIARFYRPHYILELGTSLGVSSAYLGLADKTSAMVTGEGNYAVATIAKNNFDSLG
;
A
#
# COMPACT_ATOMS: atom_id res chain seq x y z
N MET A 1 -7.39 22.48 -6.94
CA MET A 1 -6.77 21.41 -7.75
C MET A 1 -6.09 22.05 -8.96
N TYR A 2 -4.93 21.57 -9.40
CA TYR A 2 -4.23 22.11 -10.58
C TYR A 2 -4.93 21.69 -11.87
N SER A 3 -4.85 22.51 -12.93
CA SER A 3 -5.26 22.09 -14.27
C SER A 3 -4.32 20.99 -14.80
N PRO A 4 -4.78 20.13 -15.73
CA PRO A 4 -3.94 19.10 -16.33
C PRO A 4 -2.63 19.65 -16.93
N LEU A 5 -2.69 20.82 -17.56
CA LEU A 5 -1.53 21.47 -18.15
C LEU A 5 -0.52 21.92 -17.07
N THR A 6 -1.01 22.54 -15.99
CA THR A 6 -0.16 22.94 -14.87
C THR A 6 0.46 21.73 -14.17
N LEU A 7 -0.25 20.60 -14.08
CA LEU A 7 0.31 19.37 -13.52
C LEU A 7 1.40 18.79 -14.43
N ALA A 8 1.18 18.79 -15.74
CA ALA A 8 2.17 18.33 -16.72
C ALA A 8 3.45 19.16 -16.68
N THR A 9 3.36 20.50 -16.65
CA THR A 9 4.53 21.38 -16.57
C THR A 9 5.31 21.17 -15.28
N LYS A 10 4.61 21.03 -14.13
CA LYS A 10 5.23 20.70 -12.84
C LYS A 10 5.92 19.33 -12.86
N TYR A 11 5.30 18.33 -13.48
CA TYR A 11 5.88 16.99 -13.56
C TYR A 11 7.13 16.96 -14.44
N ILE A 12 7.12 17.67 -15.58
CA ILE A 12 8.31 17.82 -16.43
C ILE A 12 9.43 18.55 -15.66
N GLY A 13 9.10 19.64 -14.98
CA GLY A 13 10.05 20.37 -14.12
C GLY A 13 10.65 19.47 -13.04
N TYR A 14 9.83 18.65 -12.37
CA TYR A 14 10.31 17.65 -11.43
C TYR A 14 11.25 16.64 -12.09
N ARG A 15 10.89 16.10 -13.26
CA ARG A 15 11.70 15.09 -13.97
C ARG A 15 13.08 15.62 -14.38
N ILE A 16 13.17 16.90 -14.76
CA ILE A 16 14.42 17.54 -15.16
C ILE A 16 15.26 17.93 -13.93
N ASN A 17 14.63 18.47 -12.88
CA ASN A 17 15.33 19.02 -11.73
C ASN A 17 15.55 18.02 -10.58
N ALA A 18 14.95 16.82 -10.63
CA ALA A 18 15.14 15.82 -9.59
C ALA A 18 16.61 15.38 -9.52
N SER A 19 17.31 15.80 -8.47
CA SER A 19 18.69 15.41 -8.23
C SER A 19 18.79 14.04 -7.55
N ASN A 20 19.99 13.47 -7.57
CA ASN A 20 20.43 12.37 -6.69
C ASN A 20 19.65 11.05 -6.84
N GLY A 21 18.89 10.85 -7.93
CA GLY A 21 18.14 9.61 -8.17
C GLY A 21 19.00 8.35 -8.27
N LYS A 22 20.32 8.49 -8.48
CA LYS A 22 21.32 7.41 -8.47
C LYS A 22 22.25 7.46 -7.24
N GLY A 23 21.93 8.27 -6.23
CA GLY A 23 22.74 8.44 -5.02
C GLY A 23 23.90 9.44 -5.13
N HIS A 24 24.24 9.92 -6.33
CA HIS A 24 25.30 10.93 -6.50
C HIS A 24 25.00 12.19 -5.68
N GLY A 25 25.99 12.69 -4.92
CA GLY A 25 25.84 13.88 -4.07
C GLY A 25 25.10 13.66 -2.74
N ILE A 26 24.71 12.42 -2.40
CA ILE A 26 24.13 12.10 -1.10
C ILE A 26 25.27 11.75 -0.12
N HIS A 27 25.46 12.59 0.90
CA HIS A 27 26.49 12.38 1.91
C HIS A 27 26.05 11.51 3.10
N SER A 28 24.74 11.40 3.35
CA SER A 28 24.22 10.53 4.40
C SER A 28 24.24 9.07 3.93
N PRO A 29 25.01 8.16 4.56
CA PRO A 29 25.04 6.76 4.17
C PRO A 29 23.64 6.12 4.23
N PHE A 30 22.86 6.46 5.26
CA PHE A 30 21.47 6.00 5.40
C PHE A 30 20.60 6.37 4.19
N VAL A 31 20.65 7.63 3.75
CA VAL A 31 19.83 8.09 2.61
C VAL A 31 20.38 7.50 1.30
N PHE A 32 21.70 7.37 1.17
CA PHE A 32 22.31 6.75 0.00
C PHE A 32 21.87 5.29 -0.15
N ASP A 33 21.95 4.51 0.93
CA ASP A 33 21.51 3.11 0.96
C ASP A 33 20.02 2.98 0.68
N PHE A 34 19.19 3.86 1.23
CA PHE A 34 17.76 3.88 0.91
C PHE A 34 17.50 4.09 -0.58
N VAL A 35 18.19 5.06 -1.20
CA VAL A 35 18.04 5.33 -2.64
C VAL A 35 18.53 4.13 -3.46
N GLU A 36 19.72 3.62 -3.16
CA GLU A 36 20.37 2.57 -3.95
C GLU A 36 19.68 1.21 -3.77
N LYS A 37 19.39 0.81 -2.54
CA LYS A 37 18.93 -0.54 -2.18
C LYS A 37 17.41 -0.68 -2.07
N VAL A 38 16.67 0.43 -1.91
CA VAL A 38 15.20 0.38 -1.76
C VAL A 38 14.48 1.05 -2.92
N LEU A 39 14.82 2.30 -3.25
CA LEU A 39 14.15 3.02 -4.33
C LEU A 39 14.53 2.46 -5.71
N ASN A 40 15.81 2.16 -5.90
CA ASN A 40 16.36 1.68 -7.18
C ASN A 40 16.38 0.16 -7.33
N ASP A 41 15.94 -0.59 -6.31
CA ASP A 41 15.79 -2.03 -6.42
C ASP A 41 14.68 -2.38 -7.43
N LYS A 42 15.05 -3.21 -8.40
CA LYS A 42 14.23 -3.68 -9.54
C LYS A 42 13.91 -5.16 -9.45
N ILE A 43 14.27 -5.84 -8.35
CA ILE A 43 14.00 -7.26 -8.16
C ILE A 43 12.49 -7.50 -8.17
N ALA A 44 12.08 -8.49 -8.96
CA ALA A 44 10.73 -9.02 -8.96
C ALA A 44 10.64 -10.15 -7.92
N TYR A 45 10.21 -9.80 -6.71
CA TYR A 45 10.05 -10.76 -5.62
C TYR A 45 8.85 -11.67 -5.87
N ALA A 46 8.95 -12.95 -5.52
CA ALA A 46 7.89 -13.93 -5.73
C ALA A 46 6.64 -13.60 -4.90
N GLU A 47 6.86 -13.04 -3.71
CA GLU A 47 5.87 -12.56 -2.74
C GLU A 47 4.90 -11.54 -3.36
N TYR A 48 5.37 -10.75 -4.35
CA TYR A 48 4.49 -9.83 -5.08
C TYR A 48 3.33 -10.55 -5.75
N SER A 49 3.57 -11.76 -6.27
CA SER A 49 2.53 -12.55 -6.91
C SER A 49 1.45 -13.00 -5.93
N GLU A 50 1.80 -13.20 -4.67
CA GLU A 50 0.86 -13.65 -3.63
C GLU A 50 -0.11 -12.52 -3.27
N ALA A 51 0.40 -11.33 -2.98
CA ALA A 51 -0.42 -10.16 -2.71
C ALA A 51 -1.25 -9.73 -3.94
N GLU A 52 -0.72 -9.89 -5.16
CA GLU A 52 -1.49 -9.59 -6.38
C GLU A 52 -2.58 -10.62 -6.68
N ARG A 53 -2.42 -11.90 -6.29
CA ARG A 53 -3.51 -12.87 -6.33
C ARG A 53 -4.65 -12.44 -5.40
N LEU A 54 -4.33 -12.01 -4.19
CA LEU A 54 -5.31 -11.44 -3.27
C LEU A 54 -6.02 -10.22 -3.89
N ARG A 55 -5.26 -9.27 -4.43
CA ARG A 55 -5.82 -8.09 -5.10
C ARG A 55 -6.82 -8.49 -6.19
N LYS A 56 -6.45 -9.41 -7.09
CA LYS A 56 -7.32 -9.88 -8.17
C LYS A 56 -8.60 -10.52 -7.65
N LYS A 57 -8.52 -11.36 -6.60
CA LYS A 57 -9.67 -11.96 -5.93
C LYS A 57 -10.64 -10.88 -5.42
N LEU A 58 -10.13 -9.92 -4.67
CA LEU A 58 -10.94 -8.85 -4.08
C LEU A 58 -11.56 -7.93 -5.15
N LEU A 59 -10.86 -7.67 -6.25
CA LEU A 59 -11.39 -6.86 -7.36
C LEU A 59 -12.52 -7.56 -8.14
N ALA A 60 -12.61 -8.88 -8.08
CA ALA A 60 -13.71 -9.65 -8.68
C ALA A 60 -14.90 -9.83 -7.73
N ASP A 61 -14.70 -9.66 -6.42
CA ASP A 61 -15.70 -9.94 -5.39
C ASP A 61 -16.79 -8.86 -5.32
N GLN A 62 -18.05 -9.26 -5.55
CA GLN A 62 -19.22 -8.38 -5.49
C GLN A 62 -19.98 -8.45 -4.17
N THR A 63 -19.47 -9.18 -3.17
CA THR A 63 -20.11 -9.33 -1.87
C THR A 63 -20.35 -7.95 -1.24
N PRO A 64 -21.60 -7.62 -0.85
CA PRO A 64 -21.88 -6.35 -0.20
C PRO A 64 -21.34 -6.33 1.23
N VAL A 65 -20.67 -5.25 1.59
CA VAL A 65 -20.12 -5.00 2.92
C VAL A 65 -20.84 -3.79 3.52
N PRO A 66 -21.41 -3.90 4.74
CA PRO A 66 -22.05 -2.78 5.41
C PRO A 66 -21.04 -1.68 5.71
N MET A 67 -21.40 -0.43 5.43
CA MET A 67 -20.54 0.72 5.70
C MET A 67 -20.94 1.35 7.04
N GLU A 68 -20.10 1.14 8.06
CA GLU A 68 -20.14 1.90 9.32
C GLU A 68 -19.40 3.24 9.09
N ASP A 69 -20.11 4.37 9.27
CA ASP A 69 -19.51 5.71 9.22
C ASP A 69 -19.33 6.23 10.66
N TYR A 70 -18.09 6.24 11.14
CA TYR A 70 -17.71 6.82 12.44
C TYR A 70 -17.13 8.24 12.31
N GLY A 71 -17.20 8.87 11.12
CA GLY A 71 -16.56 10.15 10.78
C GLY A 71 -17.49 11.37 10.77
N ALA A 72 -16.94 12.52 10.37
CA ALA A 72 -17.56 13.84 10.39
C ALA A 72 -18.63 14.07 9.29
N GLY A 73 -19.59 13.14 9.17
CA GLY A 73 -20.78 13.31 8.33
C GLY A 73 -20.50 13.31 6.85
N SER A 74 -20.23 12.15 6.26
CA SER A 74 -20.39 12.00 4.82
C SER A 74 -21.90 11.92 4.50
N THR A 75 -22.48 13.02 4.04
CA THR A 75 -23.93 13.16 3.72
C THR A 75 -24.40 12.32 2.52
N SER A 76 -23.64 11.30 2.10
CA SER A 76 -23.89 10.54 0.86
C SER A 76 -23.26 9.13 0.82
N GLY A 77 -22.97 8.50 1.96
CA GLY A 77 -22.50 7.12 2.01
C GLY A 77 -23.62 6.12 1.69
N ARG A 78 -23.44 5.26 0.67
CA ARG A 78 -24.30 4.08 0.48
C ARG A 78 -24.22 3.20 1.74
N ALA A 79 -25.36 2.66 2.17
CA ALA A 79 -25.45 1.73 3.31
C ALA A 79 -24.51 0.51 3.17
N SER A 80 -24.18 0.12 1.94
CA SER A 80 -23.19 -0.90 1.64
C SER A 80 -22.34 -0.56 0.42
N LYS A 81 -21.14 -1.13 0.36
CA LYS A 81 -20.26 -1.15 -0.82
C LYS A 81 -19.83 -2.58 -1.10
N SER A 82 -19.62 -2.94 -2.36
CA SER A 82 -19.04 -4.26 -2.66
C SER A 82 -17.56 -4.31 -2.29
N VAL A 83 -17.05 -5.51 -1.99
CA VAL A 83 -15.62 -5.75 -1.75
C VAL A 83 -14.76 -5.16 -2.87
N SER A 84 -15.14 -5.39 -4.13
CA SER A 84 -14.43 -4.82 -5.28
C SER A 84 -14.43 -3.29 -5.33
N GLN A 85 -15.51 -2.62 -4.92
CA GLN A 85 -15.54 -1.16 -4.83
C GLN A 85 -14.59 -0.65 -3.75
N ILE A 86 -14.54 -1.31 -2.60
CA ILE A 86 -13.63 -0.97 -1.51
C ILE A 86 -12.17 -1.21 -1.96
N ALA A 87 -11.89 -2.35 -2.58
CA ALA A 87 -10.55 -2.71 -3.08
C ALA A 87 -10.03 -1.73 -4.13
N LYS A 88 -10.88 -1.28 -5.06
CA LYS A 88 -10.51 -0.31 -6.11
C LYS A 88 -10.04 1.03 -5.55
N VAL A 89 -10.60 1.46 -4.42
CA VAL A 89 -10.33 2.78 -3.83
C VAL A 89 -9.22 2.72 -2.78
N SER A 90 -9.21 1.68 -1.95
CA SER A 90 -8.32 1.59 -0.79
C SER A 90 -6.93 1.04 -1.12
N ALA A 91 -6.84 0.06 -2.01
CA ALA A 91 -5.59 -0.64 -2.26
C ALA A 91 -4.57 0.29 -2.93
N LYS A 92 -3.36 0.40 -2.34
CA LYS A 92 -2.27 1.12 -3.02
C LYS A 92 -1.96 0.47 -4.36
N SER A 93 -1.58 1.28 -5.34
CA SER A 93 -1.13 0.75 -6.62
C SER A 93 0.05 -0.21 -6.41
N ALA A 94 0.20 -1.20 -7.31
CA ALA A 94 1.26 -2.20 -7.20
C ALA A 94 2.65 -1.55 -7.03
N LYS A 95 2.91 -0.43 -7.74
CA LYS A 95 4.15 0.35 -7.62
C LYS A 95 4.46 0.74 -6.16
N TYR A 96 3.48 1.30 -5.45
CA TYR A 96 3.70 1.78 -4.08
C TYR A 96 3.64 0.64 -3.05
N ALA A 97 2.82 -0.38 -3.28
CA ALA A 97 2.77 -1.55 -2.43
C ALA A 97 4.10 -2.35 -2.48
N GLN A 98 4.68 -2.50 -3.67
CA GLN A 98 6.02 -3.07 -3.84
C GLN A 98 7.11 -2.20 -3.19
N LEU A 99 6.99 -0.87 -3.25
CA LEU A 99 7.92 0.00 -2.52
C LEU A 99 7.83 -0.22 -1.01
N LEU A 100 6.62 -0.31 -0.44
CA LEU A 100 6.43 -0.62 0.98
C LEU A 100 7.06 -1.98 1.35
N PHE A 101 6.87 -3.01 0.53
CA PHE A 101 7.54 -4.30 0.70
C PHE A 101 9.07 -4.15 0.74
N ARG A 102 9.67 -3.42 -0.22
CA ARG A 102 11.12 -3.24 -0.26
C ARG A 102 11.65 -2.49 0.97
N ILE A 103 10.90 -1.49 1.45
CA ILE A 103 11.22 -0.78 2.69
C ILE A 103 11.23 -1.76 3.87
N ALA A 104 10.16 -2.51 4.06
CA ALA A 104 10.04 -3.46 5.17
C ALA A 104 11.10 -4.58 5.08
N ARG A 105 11.35 -5.12 3.89
CA ARG A 105 12.35 -6.18 3.67
C ARG A 105 13.77 -5.70 3.93
N PHE A 106 14.10 -4.47 3.54
CA PHE A 106 15.44 -3.92 3.72
C PHE A 106 15.74 -3.60 5.19
N TYR A 107 14.80 -2.94 5.88
CA TYR A 107 15.01 -2.54 7.27
C TYR A 107 14.65 -3.61 8.30
N ARG A 108 13.91 -4.65 7.90
CA ARG A 108 13.48 -5.77 8.76
C ARG A 108 12.97 -5.32 10.14
N PRO A 109 11.96 -4.41 10.19
CA PRO A 109 11.48 -3.90 11.46
C PRO A 109 10.88 -5.04 12.30
N HIS A 110 11.22 -5.11 13.58
CA HIS A 110 10.60 -6.11 14.48
C HIS A 110 9.10 -5.89 14.65
N TYR A 111 8.65 -4.64 14.59
CA TYR A 111 7.25 -4.25 14.77
C TYR A 111 6.79 -3.33 13.64
N ILE A 112 5.62 -3.60 13.06
CA ILE A 112 4.97 -2.78 12.03
C ILE A 112 3.59 -2.38 12.55
N LEU A 113 3.31 -1.09 12.61
CA LEU A 113 1.98 -0.55 12.89
C LEU A 113 1.39 0.06 11.61
N GLU A 114 0.22 -0.40 11.21
CA GLU A 114 -0.54 0.15 10.08
C GLU A 114 -1.88 0.70 10.55
N LEU A 115 -2.20 1.93 10.14
CA LEU A 115 -3.49 2.56 10.40
C LEU A 115 -4.23 2.72 9.07
N GLY A 116 -5.40 2.07 8.95
CA GLY A 116 -6.16 2.01 7.70
C GLY A 116 -5.85 0.76 6.87
N THR A 117 -6.09 -0.42 7.45
CA THR A 117 -5.87 -1.73 6.82
C THR A 117 -6.72 -1.92 5.56
N SER A 118 -7.94 -1.38 5.58
CA SER A 118 -9.00 -1.71 4.63
C SER A 118 -9.09 -3.23 4.44
N LEU A 119 -9.13 -3.72 3.19
CA LEU A 119 -9.20 -5.15 2.90
C LEU A 119 -7.86 -5.91 3.02
N GLY A 120 -6.78 -5.24 3.42
CA GLY A 120 -5.48 -5.87 3.71
C GLY A 120 -4.53 -6.05 2.52
N VAL A 121 -4.82 -5.47 1.34
CA VAL A 121 -3.95 -5.66 0.16
C VAL A 121 -2.56 -5.06 0.37
N SER A 122 -2.46 -3.83 0.86
CA SER A 122 -1.17 -3.18 1.10
C SER A 122 -0.47 -3.76 2.33
N SER A 123 -1.24 -4.14 3.34
CA SER A 123 -0.77 -4.84 4.53
C SER A 123 -0.13 -6.19 4.18
N ALA A 124 -0.70 -6.92 3.21
CA ALA A 124 -0.13 -8.18 2.72
C ALA A 124 1.28 -8.00 2.15
N TYR A 125 1.57 -6.88 1.46
CA TYR A 125 2.94 -6.57 1.03
C TYR A 125 3.88 -6.35 2.21
N LEU A 126 3.42 -5.71 3.28
CA LEU A 126 4.25 -5.49 4.47
C LEU A 126 4.52 -6.79 5.21
N GLY A 127 3.48 -7.62 5.44
CA GLY A 127 3.62 -8.90 6.15
C GLY A 127 4.46 -9.93 5.38
N LEU A 128 4.36 -9.95 4.05
CA LEU A 128 5.17 -10.85 3.21
C LEU A 128 6.65 -10.41 3.08
N ALA A 129 6.97 -9.16 3.43
CA ALA A 129 8.34 -8.66 3.32
C ALA A 129 9.30 -9.32 4.32
N ASP A 130 8.81 -9.62 5.52
CA ASP A 130 9.52 -10.35 6.56
C ASP A 130 8.52 -11.06 7.50
N LYS A 131 8.45 -12.39 7.43
CA LYS A 131 7.56 -13.20 8.27
C LYS A 131 7.95 -13.22 9.75
N THR A 132 9.11 -12.67 10.11
CA THR A 132 9.54 -12.56 11.51
C THR A 132 9.07 -11.27 12.19
N SER A 133 8.56 -10.31 11.41
CA SER A 133 8.01 -9.05 11.91
C SER A 133 6.63 -9.23 12.54
N ALA A 134 6.41 -8.62 13.70
CA ALA A 134 5.08 -8.52 14.29
C ALA A 134 4.32 -7.34 13.69
N MET A 135 3.22 -7.61 12.97
CA MET A 135 2.41 -6.59 12.34
C MET A 135 1.07 -6.41 13.07
N VAL A 136 0.76 -5.17 13.44
CA VAL A 136 -0.52 -4.76 14.01
C VAL A 136 -1.17 -3.76 13.06
N THR A 137 -2.42 -4.02 12.70
CA THR A 137 -3.17 -3.16 11.78
C THR A 137 -4.49 -2.70 12.40
N GLY A 138 -4.92 -1.49 12.05
CA GLY A 138 -6.19 -0.92 12.50
C GLY A 138 -7.12 -0.63 11.33
N GLU A 139 -8.40 -0.94 11.47
CA GLU A 139 -9.46 -0.59 10.53
C GLU A 139 -10.70 -0.18 11.32
N GLY A 140 -11.36 0.90 10.88
CA GLY A 140 -12.49 1.49 11.60
C GLY A 140 -13.82 0.79 11.34
N ASN A 141 -13.94 0.07 10.23
CA ASN A 141 -15.15 -0.71 9.91
C ASN A 141 -14.94 -2.19 10.26
N TYR A 142 -15.78 -2.73 11.15
CA TYR A 142 -15.60 -4.09 11.67
C TYR A 142 -15.72 -5.17 10.58
N ALA A 143 -16.65 -5.01 9.64
CA ALA A 143 -16.84 -5.95 8.55
C ALA A 143 -15.64 -5.98 7.60
N VAL A 144 -15.07 -4.81 7.28
CA VAL A 144 -13.85 -4.69 6.46
C VAL A 144 -12.64 -5.27 7.19
N ALA A 145 -12.49 -4.99 8.50
CA ALA A 145 -11.43 -5.55 9.33
C ALA A 145 -11.49 -7.09 9.36
N THR A 146 -12.69 -7.65 9.47
CA THR A 146 -12.91 -9.11 9.46
C THR A 146 -12.47 -9.73 8.13
N ILE A 147 -12.79 -9.08 6.99
CA ILE A 147 -12.34 -9.54 5.68
C ILE A 147 -10.81 -9.48 5.56
N ALA A 148 -10.19 -8.41 6.04
CA ALA A 148 -8.73 -8.29 6.05
C ALA A 148 -8.08 -9.41 6.86
N LYS A 149 -8.60 -9.70 8.05
CA LYS A 149 -8.13 -10.81 8.87
C LYS A 149 -8.20 -12.14 8.12
N ASN A 150 -9.33 -12.45 7.49
CA ASN A 150 -9.47 -13.69 6.72
C ASN A 150 -8.48 -13.76 5.54
N ASN A 151 -8.17 -12.62 4.93
CA ASN A 151 -7.16 -12.55 3.86
C ASN A 151 -5.75 -12.82 4.40
N PHE A 152 -5.41 -12.32 5.59
CA PHE A 152 -4.13 -12.61 6.24
C PHE A 152 -4.01 -14.08 6.61
N ASP A 153 -5.04 -14.65 7.24
CA ASP A 153 -5.08 -16.07 7.60
C ASP A 153 -4.91 -16.98 6.35
N SER A 154 -5.35 -16.51 5.17
CA SER A 154 -5.18 -17.23 3.90
C SER A 154 -3.78 -17.11 3.28
N LEU A 155 -2.99 -16.11 3.66
CA LEU A 155 -1.64 -15.85 3.13
C LEU A 155 -0.52 -16.46 4.00
N GLY A 156 -0.83 -16.83 5.25
CA GLY A 156 0.13 -17.43 6.19
C GLY A 156 1.10 -16.40 6.75
#